data_AF-A0A9D1URS8-F1
#
_entry.id   AF-A0A9D1URS8-F1
#
_cell.length_a   1.000
_cell.length_b   1.000
_cell.length_c   1.000
_cell.angle_alpha   90.00
_cell.angle_beta   90.00
_cell.angle_gamma   90.00
#
_symmetry.space_group_name_H-M   'P 1'
#
loop_
_entity.id
_entity.type
_entity.pdbx_description
1 polymer ?
#
loop_
_entity_poly.entity_id
_entity_poly.type
_entity_poly.pdbx_seq_one_letter_code
_entity_poly.pdbx_strand_id
1 'polypeptide(L)'
;MNKRNNHGLTRRIGLAGLLGTAALVLTGCNVAPPENGFFHALRMGWPSGITPEAQEMGNLWVWVWVTAWIVGIIMWILLFWNMHRSSAKNQAKKGNTEEFPRQTGYNVPLELVLTTLPVLIIMGLFFFNVQTQDRATALDKNPEVTVDVTAFQWNWKFGYGHIGAEVLGQEYDGTDEVAQQRAADSEYPEEGTDSHGHEVVGPIHGKNKDNYSYLNFNKIETVGSTEEIPVLVLPSNTPIEFNLASADVVHSFWIPEFLFKRDTFPHPDANQSERRFQVEEISEEGAFVGRCAEMCGTYHAMMNFELRVVSPEKFRQYIEYREANPEAPNSEALQQIGEEPYAVTTHPFETDRAGTRTDDNYQDRNA
;
A
#
# COMPACT_ATOMS: atom_id res chain seq x y z
N MET A 1 -61.56 -24.52 5.48
CA MET A 1 -60.76 -23.74 6.46
C MET A 1 -59.25 -23.80 6.15
N ASN A 2 -58.80 -23.61 4.90
CA ASN A 2 -57.40 -23.91 4.52
C ASN A 2 -56.74 -22.99 3.45
N LYS A 3 -57.17 -21.73 3.31
CA LYS A 3 -56.58 -20.79 2.32
C LYS A 3 -55.80 -19.60 2.89
N ARG A 4 -55.61 -19.51 4.22
CA ARG A 4 -55.00 -18.32 4.86
C ARG A 4 -53.48 -18.42 5.13
N ASN A 5 -52.85 -19.59 4.98
CA ASN A 5 -51.42 -19.77 5.29
C ASN A 5 -50.45 -19.60 4.11
N ASN A 6 -50.90 -19.71 2.84
CA ASN A 6 -49.99 -19.62 1.69
C ASN A 6 -49.46 -18.21 1.40
N HIS A 7 -50.18 -17.16 1.82
CA HIS A 7 -49.74 -15.77 1.59
C HIS A 7 -48.60 -15.34 2.54
N GLY A 8 -48.49 -15.95 3.71
CA GLY A 8 -47.40 -15.67 4.66
C GLY A 8 -46.09 -16.29 4.22
N LEU A 9 -46.13 -17.53 3.72
CA LEU A 9 -44.96 -18.27 3.26
C LEU A 9 -44.40 -17.68 1.96
N THR A 10 -45.26 -17.40 0.98
CA THR A 10 -44.85 -16.79 -0.30
C THR A 10 -44.29 -15.37 -0.11
N ARG A 11 -44.84 -14.58 0.83
CA ARG A 11 -44.30 -13.25 1.15
C ARG A 11 -42.97 -13.33 1.90
N ARG A 12 -42.75 -14.35 2.74
CA ARG A 12 -41.47 -14.59 3.43
C ARG A 12 -40.39 -15.12 2.49
N ILE A 13 -40.73 -16.05 1.60
CA ILE A 13 -39.82 -16.54 0.55
C ILE A 13 -39.53 -15.43 -0.46
N GLY A 14 -40.54 -14.64 -0.83
CA GLY A 14 -40.36 -13.48 -1.71
C GLY A 14 -39.46 -12.41 -1.09
N LEU A 15 -39.61 -12.12 0.21
CA LEU A 15 -38.73 -11.19 0.92
C LEU A 15 -37.31 -11.74 1.08
N ALA A 16 -37.17 -13.03 1.38
CA ALA A 16 -35.87 -13.70 1.47
C ALA A 16 -35.17 -13.78 0.10
N GLY A 17 -35.93 -14.03 -0.97
CA GLY A 17 -35.45 -14.02 -2.34
C GLY A 17 -35.03 -12.63 -2.81
N LEU A 18 -35.78 -11.58 -2.46
CA LEU A 18 -35.43 -10.18 -2.72
C LEU A 18 -34.21 -9.72 -1.93
N LEU A 19 -34.07 -10.15 -0.67
CA LEU A 19 -32.90 -9.85 0.15
C LEU A 19 -31.67 -10.64 -0.33
N GLY A 20 -31.84 -11.88 -0.79
CA GLY A 20 -30.76 -12.69 -1.38
C GLY A 20 -30.30 -12.18 -2.74
N THR A 21 -31.22 -11.72 -3.60
CA THR A 21 -30.87 -11.08 -4.87
C THR A 21 -30.33 -9.67 -4.69
N ALA A 22 -30.81 -8.90 -3.71
CA ALA A 22 -30.17 -7.63 -3.33
C ALA A 22 -28.75 -7.87 -2.79
N ALA A 23 -28.53 -8.91 -1.99
CA ALA A 23 -27.19 -9.28 -1.52
C ALA A 23 -26.25 -9.69 -2.67
N LEU A 24 -26.76 -10.36 -3.71
CA LEU A 24 -26.01 -10.70 -4.93
C LEU A 24 -25.78 -9.51 -5.88
N VAL A 25 -26.66 -8.50 -5.85
CA VAL A 25 -26.51 -7.25 -6.62
C VAL A 25 -25.59 -6.25 -5.90
N LEU A 26 -25.43 -6.38 -4.58
CA LEU A 26 -24.51 -5.57 -3.77
C LEU A 26 -23.04 -5.95 -3.92
N THR A 27 -22.73 -6.98 -4.71
CA THR A 27 -21.39 -7.52 -4.92
C THR A 27 -20.86 -7.28 -6.34
N GLY A 28 -21.09 -6.09 -6.90
CA GLY A 28 -20.57 -5.68 -8.22
C GLY A 28 -19.07 -5.37 -8.24
N CYS A 29 -18.23 -6.19 -7.59
CA CYS A 29 -16.92 -5.77 -7.09
C CYS A 29 -15.70 -5.98 -8.02
N ASN A 30 -15.91 -6.42 -9.26
CA ASN A 30 -14.92 -6.35 -10.35
C ASN A 30 -15.44 -5.49 -11.53
N VAL A 31 -16.26 -4.49 -11.18
CA VAL A 31 -16.82 -3.54 -12.12
C VAL A 31 -16.34 -2.17 -11.68
N ALA A 32 -15.66 -1.47 -12.58
CA ALA A 32 -15.30 -0.08 -12.37
C ALA A 32 -16.56 0.71 -11.96
N PRO A 33 -16.52 1.40 -10.81
CA PRO A 33 -17.67 2.18 -10.38
C PRO A 33 -17.97 3.27 -11.42
N PRO A 34 -19.24 3.63 -11.64
CA PRO A 34 -19.59 4.67 -12.60
C PRO A 34 -18.80 5.96 -12.38
N GLU A 35 -18.22 6.52 -13.44
CA GLU A 35 -17.43 7.75 -13.40
C GLU A 35 -18.34 8.97 -13.18
N ASN A 36 -18.73 9.19 -11.93
CA ASN A 36 -19.46 10.38 -11.51
C ASN A 36 -18.97 10.88 -10.15
N GLY A 37 -19.33 12.12 -9.81
CA GLY A 37 -18.89 12.75 -8.56
C GLY A 37 -19.32 12.00 -7.29
N PHE A 38 -20.38 11.19 -7.35
CA PHE A 38 -20.85 10.39 -6.21
C PHE A 38 -19.88 9.23 -5.90
N PHE A 39 -19.52 8.42 -6.89
CA PHE A 39 -18.58 7.32 -6.69
C PHE A 39 -17.16 7.81 -6.44
N HIS A 40 -16.77 8.95 -7.00
CA HIS A 40 -15.51 9.61 -6.64
C HIS A 40 -15.49 10.02 -5.15
N ALA A 41 -16.58 10.57 -4.63
CA ALA A 41 -16.69 10.89 -3.20
C ALA A 41 -16.63 9.63 -2.31
N LEU A 42 -17.15 8.50 -2.79
CA LEU A 42 -17.07 7.21 -2.09
C LEU A 42 -15.66 6.61 -2.04
N ARG A 43 -14.67 7.17 -2.74
CA ARG A 43 -13.25 6.85 -2.50
C ARG A 43 -12.75 7.38 -1.17
N MET A 44 -13.49 8.25 -0.48
CA MET A 44 -13.15 8.76 0.87
C MET A 44 -11.77 9.45 0.92
N GLY A 45 -11.43 10.19 -0.14
CA GLY A 45 -10.17 10.95 -0.22
C GLY A 45 -8.95 10.13 -0.63
N TRP A 46 -9.11 8.85 -0.99
CA TRP A 46 -8.03 8.08 -1.60
C TRP A 46 -7.72 8.60 -3.02
N PRO A 47 -6.44 8.67 -3.41
CA PRO A 47 -6.04 9.00 -4.77
C PRO A 47 -6.56 7.99 -5.80
N SER A 48 -6.50 8.40 -7.07
CA SER A 48 -6.67 7.49 -8.21
C SER A 48 -5.47 6.57 -8.30
N GLY A 49 -5.72 5.30 -8.64
CA GLY A 49 -4.67 4.30 -8.76
C GLY A 49 -3.96 4.43 -10.11
N ILE A 50 -2.64 4.56 -10.10
CA ILE A 50 -1.81 4.71 -11.32
C ILE A 50 -1.28 3.38 -11.85
N THR A 51 -1.61 2.25 -11.21
CA THR A 51 -1.31 0.90 -11.67
C THR A 51 -2.60 0.07 -11.78
N PRO A 52 -2.65 -0.99 -12.60
CA PRO A 52 -3.81 -1.88 -12.67
C PRO A 52 -4.18 -2.48 -11.30
N GLU A 53 -3.20 -2.83 -10.47
CA GLU A 53 -3.42 -3.34 -9.12
C GLU A 53 -4.09 -2.29 -8.22
N ALA A 54 -3.62 -1.04 -8.32
CA ALA A 54 -4.18 0.08 -7.59
C ALA A 54 -5.64 0.36 -8.02
N GLN A 55 -5.95 0.27 -9.31
CA GLN A 55 -7.31 0.44 -9.80
C GLN A 55 -8.26 -0.61 -9.22
N GLU A 56 -7.84 -1.89 -9.19
CA GLU A 56 -8.62 -2.98 -8.60
C GLU A 56 -8.85 -2.81 -7.09
N MET A 57 -7.81 -2.45 -6.33
CA MET A 57 -7.96 -2.16 -4.90
C MET A 57 -8.88 -0.95 -4.65
N GLY A 58 -8.77 0.09 -5.48
CA GLY A 58 -9.64 1.27 -5.42
C GLY A 58 -11.10 0.93 -5.73
N ASN A 59 -11.36 0.07 -6.71
CA ASN A 59 -12.70 -0.41 -7.04
C ASN A 59 -13.31 -1.19 -5.88
N LEU A 60 -12.57 -2.14 -5.29
CA LEU A 60 -13.00 -2.90 -4.12
C LEU A 60 -13.34 -1.97 -2.95
N TRP A 61 -12.50 -0.97 -2.68
CA TRP A 61 -12.72 0.03 -1.61
C TRP A 61 -14.05 0.77 -1.77
N VAL A 62 -14.35 1.26 -2.98
CA VAL A 62 -15.61 1.96 -3.26
C VAL A 62 -16.81 1.05 -2.97
N TRP A 63 -16.76 -0.21 -3.39
CA TRP A 63 -17.86 -1.17 -3.16
C TRP A 63 -18.01 -1.60 -1.69
N VAL A 64 -16.90 -1.69 -0.96
CA VAL A 64 -16.93 -1.86 0.50
C VAL A 64 -17.66 -0.70 1.15
N TRP A 65 -17.38 0.54 0.73
CA TRP A 65 -18.08 1.73 1.25
C TRP A 65 -19.54 1.77 0.86
N VAL A 66 -19.91 1.41 -0.38
CA VAL A 66 -21.32 1.28 -0.78
C VAL A 66 -22.05 0.32 0.17
N THR A 67 -21.46 -0.85 0.43
CA THR A 67 -22.02 -1.85 1.34
C THR A 67 -22.14 -1.32 2.77
N ALA A 68 -21.08 -0.68 3.28
CA ALA A 68 -21.03 -0.10 4.61
C ALA A 68 -22.07 1.02 4.79
N TRP A 69 -22.24 1.90 3.80
CA TRP A 69 -23.25 2.95 3.82
C TRP A 69 -24.67 2.42 3.83
N ILE A 70 -24.96 1.37 3.05
CA ILE A 70 -26.29 0.75 3.04
C ILE A 70 -26.61 0.17 4.42
N VAL A 71 -25.68 -0.57 5.02
CA VAL A 71 -25.86 -1.11 6.38
C VAL A 71 -25.98 0.02 7.40
N GLY A 72 -25.10 1.03 7.35
CA GLY A 72 -25.10 2.18 8.26
C GLY A 72 -26.39 2.97 8.20
N ILE A 73 -26.92 3.25 7.01
CA ILE A 73 -28.18 3.97 6.80
C ILE A 73 -29.36 3.16 7.34
N ILE A 74 -29.42 1.84 7.08
CA ILE A 74 -30.46 0.97 7.65
C ILE A 74 -30.42 1.03 9.18
N MET A 75 -29.24 0.92 9.78
CA MET A 75 -29.06 0.97 11.23
C MET A 75 -29.43 2.33 11.83
N TRP A 76 -29.05 3.43 11.18
CA TRP A 76 -29.45 4.78 11.59
C TRP A 76 -30.95 5.00 11.47
N ILE A 77 -31.58 4.54 10.39
CA ILE A 77 -33.05 4.60 10.24
C ILE A 77 -33.71 3.85 11.39
N LEU A 78 -33.29 2.62 11.69
CA LEU A 78 -33.86 1.83 12.78
C LEU A 78 -33.65 2.51 14.15
N LEU A 79 -32.45 3.03 14.40
CA LEU A 79 -32.10 3.73 15.64
C LEU A 79 -32.94 4.98 15.81
N PHE A 80 -32.91 5.90 14.85
CA PHE A 80 -33.64 7.17 14.93
C PHE A 80 -35.15 6.95 14.91
N TRP A 81 -35.64 5.97 14.16
CA TRP A 81 -37.04 5.57 14.20
C TRP A 81 -37.43 5.03 15.57
N ASN A 82 -36.61 4.19 16.20
CA ASN A 82 -36.87 3.68 17.54
C ASN A 82 -36.84 4.82 18.57
N MET A 83 -35.80 5.66 18.56
CA MET A 83 -35.70 6.83 19.44
C MET A 83 -36.92 7.74 19.31
N HIS A 84 -37.35 8.03 18.08
CA HIS A 84 -38.53 8.85 17.85
C HIS A 84 -39.79 8.14 18.33
N ARG A 85 -40.05 6.91 17.86
CA ARG A 85 -41.29 6.18 18.16
C ARG A 85 -41.45 5.87 19.65
N SER A 86 -40.37 5.46 20.30
CA SER A 86 -40.33 5.01 21.69
C SER A 86 -40.07 6.14 22.68
N SER A 87 -39.82 7.37 22.21
CA SER A 87 -39.68 8.56 23.07
C SER A 87 -40.89 8.74 23.98
N ALA A 88 -40.63 9.06 25.26
CA ALA A 88 -41.66 9.35 26.27
C ALA A 88 -42.69 10.37 25.76
N LYS A 89 -42.25 11.40 25.02
CA LYS A 89 -43.12 12.42 24.42
C LYS A 89 -44.12 11.82 23.42
N ASN A 90 -43.66 10.88 22.59
CA ASN A 90 -44.49 10.26 21.57
C ASN A 90 -45.38 9.14 22.13
N GLN A 91 -44.96 8.47 23.21
CA GLN A 91 -45.78 7.51 23.94
C GLN A 91 -46.92 8.22 24.69
N ALA A 92 -46.62 9.32 25.39
CA ALA A 92 -47.62 10.14 26.09
C ALA A 92 -48.68 10.71 25.13
N LYS A 93 -48.26 11.21 23.95
CA LYS A 93 -49.19 11.67 22.90
C LYS A 93 -50.14 10.58 22.39
N LYS A 94 -49.75 9.30 22.46
CA LYS A 94 -50.58 8.17 22.05
C LYS A 94 -51.51 7.68 23.15
N GLY A 95 -51.54 8.36 24.30
CA GLY A 95 -52.35 7.95 25.45
C GLY A 95 -51.84 6.67 26.11
N ASN A 96 -50.59 6.29 25.86
CA ASN A 96 -50.02 5.06 26.43
C ASN A 96 -49.46 5.37 27.82
N THR A 97 -50.23 5.06 28.85
CA THR A 97 -49.91 5.33 30.26
C THR A 97 -49.43 4.09 31.02
N GLU A 98 -49.18 2.97 30.33
CA GLU A 98 -48.61 1.76 30.94
C GLU A 98 -47.17 2.01 31.41
N GLU A 99 -46.86 1.57 32.63
CA GLU A 99 -45.53 1.72 33.26
C GLU A 99 -44.45 0.88 32.55
N PHE A 100 -44.84 -0.26 31.97
CA PHE A 100 -43.93 -1.18 31.30
C PHE A 100 -44.26 -1.34 29.80
N PRO A 101 -43.26 -1.28 28.90
CA PRO A 101 -43.48 -1.58 27.49
C PRO A 101 -43.76 -3.07 27.27
N ARG A 102 -44.22 -3.44 26.06
CA ARG A 102 -44.42 -4.83 25.66
C ARG A 102 -43.13 -5.65 25.87
N GLN A 103 -43.18 -6.62 26.78
CA GLN A 103 -42.07 -7.50 27.11
C GLN A 103 -41.98 -8.64 26.08
N THR A 104 -41.21 -8.42 25.01
CA THR A 104 -40.92 -9.45 24.00
C THR A 104 -39.45 -9.82 24.07
N GLY A 105 -39.13 -11.08 24.41
CA GLY A 105 -37.74 -11.53 24.63
C GLY A 105 -37.14 -12.36 23.51
N TYR A 106 -37.94 -13.13 22.76
CA TYR A 106 -37.44 -14.13 21.81
C TYR A 106 -38.08 -14.01 20.44
N ASN A 107 -37.26 -13.96 19.39
CA ASN A 107 -37.73 -14.00 18.02
C ASN A 107 -36.74 -14.78 17.15
N VAL A 108 -36.75 -16.11 17.31
CA VAL A 108 -35.84 -17.03 16.63
C VAL A 108 -35.81 -16.83 15.10
N PRO A 109 -36.94 -16.63 14.38
CA PRO A 109 -36.88 -16.35 12.95
C PRO A 109 -36.14 -15.06 12.58
N LEU A 110 -36.27 -14.01 13.39
CA LEU A 110 -35.56 -12.75 13.17
C LEU A 110 -34.06 -12.90 13.47
N GLU A 111 -33.73 -13.56 14.58
CA GLU A 111 -32.34 -13.86 14.97
C GLU A 111 -31.63 -14.64 13.86
N LEU A 112 -32.27 -15.68 13.29
CA LEU A 112 -31.72 -16.43 12.17
C LEU A 112 -31.39 -15.53 10.97
N VAL A 113 -32.30 -14.62 10.59
CA VAL A 113 -32.06 -13.69 9.48
C VAL A 113 -30.92 -12.73 9.80
N LEU A 114 -30.89 -12.16 11.00
CA LEU A 114 -29.86 -11.21 11.43
C LEU A 114 -28.49 -11.85 11.65
N THR A 115 -28.40 -13.17 11.79
CA THR A 115 -27.13 -13.90 11.80
C THR A 115 -26.72 -14.33 10.40
N THR A 116 -27.63 -14.89 9.60
CA THR A 116 -27.30 -15.38 8.24
C THR A 116 -26.96 -14.26 7.28
N LEU A 117 -27.66 -13.12 7.34
CA LEU A 117 -27.44 -12.02 6.40
C LEU A 117 -26.03 -11.41 6.52
N PRO A 118 -25.51 -11.03 7.72
CA PRO A 118 -24.14 -10.55 7.85
C PRO A 118 -23.08 -11.58 7.42
N VAL A 119 -23.30 -12.86 7.69
CA VAL A 119 -22.39 -13.93 7.25
C VAL A 119 -22.30 -13.95 5.72
N LEU A 120 -23.43 -13.87 5.02
CA LEU A 120 -23.44 -13.83 3.55
C LEU A 120 -22.75 -12.58 2.99
N ILE A 121 -22.94 -11.41 3.63
CA ILE A 121 -22.26 -10.17 3.25
C ILE A 121 -20.73 -10.34 3.39
N ILE A 122 -20.27 -10.85 4.54
CA ILE A 122 -18.83 -11.07 4.79
C ILE A 122 -18.27 -12.10 3.82
N MET A 123 -18.98 -13.19 3.53
CA MET A 123 -18.54 -14.19 2.56
C MET A 123 -18.36 -13.58 1.15
N GLY A 124 -19.27 -12.71 0.73
CA GLY A 124 -19.14 -11.98 -0.52
C GLY A 124 -17.91 -11.07 -0.53
N LEU A 125 -17.76 -10.22 0.48
CA LEU A 125 -16.60 -9.32 0.59
C LEU A 125 -15.27 -10.09 0.67
N PHE A 126 -15.23 -11.21 1.39
CA PHE A 126 -14.05 -12.05 1.50
C PHE A 126 -13.63 -12.65 0.15
N PHE A 127 -14.58 -13.13 -0.65
CA PHE A 127 -14.28 -13.67 -1.98
C PHE A 127 -13.58 -12.64 -2.88
N PHE A 128 -14.09 -11.41 -2.94
CA PHE A 128 -13.46 -10.35 -3.75
C PHE A 128 -12.15 -9.86 -3.14
N ASN A 129 -12.05 -9.80 -1.81
CA ASN A 129 -10.79 -9.47 -1.15
C ASN A 129 -9.68 -10.45 -1.57
N VAL A 130 -9.93 -11.76 -1.52
CA VAL A 130 -8.94 -12.76 -1.94
C VAL A 130 -8.56 -12.56 -3.42
N GLN A 131 -9.52 -12.34 -4.31
CA GLN A 131 -9.23 -12.09 -5.73
C GLN A 131 -8.34 -10.85 -5.93
N THR A 132 -8.67 -9.72 -5.30
CA THR A 132 -7.88 -8.48 -5.40
C THR A 132 -6.51 -8.66 -4.74
N GLN A 133 -6.43 -9.33 -3.60
CA GLN A 133 -5.17 -9.62 -2.91
C GLN A 133 -4.25 -10.48 -3.78
N ASP A 134 -4.78 -11.55 -4.38
CA ASP A 134 -4.01 -12.44 -5.25
C ASP A 134 -3.44 -11.65 -6.45
N ARG A 135 -4.22 -10.76 -7.07
CA ARG A 135 -3.72 -9.91 -8.17
C ARG A 135 -2.63 -8.93 -7.71
N ALA A 136 -2.86 -8.26 -6.58
CA ALA A 136 -1.93 -7.28 -6.03
C ALA A 136 -0.61 -7.90 -5.56
N THR A 137 -0.63 -9.15 -5.10
CA THR A 137 0.55 -9.84 -4.53
C THR A 137 1.21 -10.84 -5.46
N ALA A 138 0.63 -11.11 -6.64
CA ALA A 138 1.22 -12.02 -7.62
C ALA A 138 2.59 -11.55 -8.12
N LEU A 139 3.53 -12.48 -8.25
CA LEU A 139 4.89 -12.28 -8.76
C LEU A 139 5.05 -12.91 -10.16
N ASP A 140 4.05 -12.75 -11.02
CA ASP A 140 3.94 -13.38 -12.35
C ASP A 140 3.93 -12.36 -13.51
N LYS A 141 4.40 -11.14 -13.25
CA LYS A 141 4.28 -10.01 -14.18
C LYS A 141 5.43 -9.86 -15.17
N ASN A 142 6.43 -10.75 -15.12
CA ASN A 142 7.65 -10.73 -15.94
C ASN A 142 8.30 -9.33 -15.96
N PRO A 143 8.90 -8.88 -14.84
CA PRO A 143 9.39 -7.53 -14.68
C PRO A 143 10.53 -7.21 -15.67
N GLU A 144 10.39 -6.13 -16.42
CA GLU A 144 11.45 -5.61 -17.29
C GLU A 144 12.42 -4.71 -16.50
N VAL A 145 11.97 -4.11 -15.41
CA VAL A 145 12.84 -3.32 -14.51
C VAL A 145 12.75 -3.87 -13.11
N THR A 146 13.89 -4.20 -12.50
CA THR A 146 13.98 -4.57 -11.09
C THR A 146 14.71 -3.48 -10.32
N VAL A 147 14.05 -2.94 -9.30
CA VAL A 147 14.57 -1.90 -8.42
C VAL A 147 14.85 -2.49 -7.05
N ASP A 148 16.09 -2.41 -6.60
CA ASP A 148 16.46 -2.71 -5.23
C ASP A 148 16.22 -1.48 -4.36
N VAL A 149 15.29 -1.60 -3.42
CA VAL A 149 14.98 -0.52 -2.48
C VAL A 149 15.60 -0.86 -1.14
N THR A 150 16.56 -0.07 -0.71
CA THR A 150 17.17 -0.20 0.62
C THR A 150 16.73 0.98 1.49
N ALA A 151 15.96 0.70 2.54
CA ALA A 151 15.68 1.66 3.60
C ALA A 151 16.82 1.71 4.62
N PHE A 152 17.12 2.89 5.16
CA PHE A 152 18.08 3.05 6.25
C PHE A 152 17.72 4.27 7.12
N GLN A 153 18.35 4.43 8.27
CA GLN A 153 18.13 5.53 9.21
C GLN A 153 18.86 6.80 8.73
N TRP A 154 18.16 7.87 8.31
CA TRP A 154 16.72 7.98 8.01
C TRP A 154 16.54 8.49 6.58
N ASN A 155 16.72 7.60 5.61
CA ASN A 155 16.43 7.87 4.20
C ASN A 155 16.29 6.58 3.38
N TRP A 156 16.15 6.74 2.06
CA TRP A 156 16.02 5.67 1.09
C TRP A 156 17.22 5.66 0.14
N LYS A 157 17.59 4.46 -0.27
CA LYS A 157 18.51 4.22 -1.39
C LYS A 157 17.76 3.39 -2.43
N PHE A 158 17.80 3.84 -3.67
CA PHE A 158 17.24 3.12 -4.81
C PHE A 158 18.35 2.68 -5.73
N GLY A 159 18.40 1.40 -6.06
CA GLY A 159 19.35 0.86 -7.03
C GLY A 159 18.62 0.13 -8.16
N TYR A 160 19.21 0.17 -9.36
CA TYR A 160 18.68 -0.56 -10.51
C TYR A 160 19.40 -1.90 -10.60
N GLY A 161 18.72 -2.99 -10.25
CA GLY A 161 19.31 -4.34 -10.22
C GLY A 161 19.35 -4.99 -11.59
N HIS A 162 18.24 -4.90 -12.32
CA HIS A 162 18.11 -5.49 -13.65
C HIS A 162 17.25 -4.59 -14.54
N ILE A 163 17.64 -4.44 -15.81
CA ILE A 163 16.82 -3.80 -16.84
C ILE A 163 16.87 -4.66 -18.10
N GLY A 164 15.70 -5.09 -18.56
CA GLY A 164 15.52 -5.97 -19.70
C GLY A 164 15.84 -5.29 -21.03
N ALA A 165 16.21 -6.10 -22.02
CA ALA A 165 16.58 -5.62 -23.34
C ALA A 165 15.44 -4.90 -24.07
N GLU A 166 14.17 -5.14 -23.73
CA GLU A 166 13.04 -4.45 -24.35
C GLU A 166 13.00 -2.96 -23.98
N VAL A 167 13.50 -2.60 -22.80
CA VAL A 167 13.50 -1.21 -22.28
C VAL A 167 14.78 -0.47 -22.68
N LEU A 168 15.94 -1.08 -22.47
CA LEU A 168 17.24 -0.43 -22.67
C LEU A 168 17.83 -0.69 -24.08
N GLY A 169 17.30 -1.67 -24.83
CA GLY A 169 17.87 -2.16 -26.08
C GLY A 169 18.98 -3.21 -25.88
N GLN A 170 19.41 -3.43 -24.64
CA GLN A 170 20.35 -4.48 -24.22
C GLN A 170 20.03 -4.92 -22.79
N GLU A 171 20.40 -6.14 -22.43
CA GLU A 171 20.29 -6.61 -21.04
C GLU A 171 21.28 -5.86 -20.14
N TYR A 172 20.79 -5.35 -19.03
CA TYR A 172 21.59 -4.65 -18.02
C TYR A 172 21.55 -5.39 -16.69
N ASP A 173 22.74 -5.81 -16.24
CA ASP A 173 22.98 -6.27 -14.87
C ASP A 173 23.65 -5.16 -14.07
N GLY A 174 22.87 -4.60 -13.16
CA GLY A 174 23.27 -3.49 -12.33
C GLY A 174 24.02 -3.88 -11.06
N THR A 175 24.29 -5.16 -10.80
CA THR A 175 24.96 -5.60 -9.56
C THR A 175 26.36 -5.00 -9.43
N ASP A 176 26.66 -4.34 -8.31
CA ASP A 176 28.03 -3.96 -7.93
C ASP A 176 28.69 -5.15 -7.21
N GLU A 177 29.46 -5.95 -7.97
CA GLU A 177 30.14 -7.14 -7.46
C GLU A 177 31.06 -6.86 -6.26
N VAL A 178 31.72 -5.70 -6.23
CA VAL A 178 32.67 -5.35 -5.16
C VAL A 178 31.92 -4.99 -3.89
N ALA A 179 30.86 -4.19 -3.99
CA ALA A 179 30.00 -3.89 -2.85
C ALA A 179 29.26 -5.14 -2.36
N GLN A 180 28.78 -5.98 -3.27
CA GLN A 180 28.09 -7.23 -2.93
C GLN A 180 29.02 -8.21 -2.22
N GLN A 181 30.28 -8.34 -2.67
CA GLN A 181 31.27 -9.18 -1.98
C GLN A 181 31.58 -8.66 -0.58
N ARG A 182 31.74 -7.33 -0.40
CA ARG A 182 31.93 -6.75 0.95
C ARG A 182 30.75 -7.03 1.87
N ALA A 183 29.54 -7.02 1.35
CA ALA A 183 28.35 -7.39 2.11
C ALA A 183 28.32 -8.89 2.45
N ALA A 184 28.70 -9.76 1.52
CA ALA A 184 28.83 -11.19 1.76
C ALA A 184 29.89 -11.50 2.83
N ASP A 185 31.04 -10.83 2.80
CA ASP A 185 32.12 -11.00 3.77
C ASP A 185 31.69 -10.58 5.20
N SER A 186 30.65 -9.76 5.33
CA SER A 186 30.10 -9.38 6.65
C SER A 186 29.27 -10.48 7.32
N GLU A 187 28.93 -11.57 6.61
CA GLU A 187 27.97 -12.56 7.09
C GLU A 187 28.46 -13.34 8.32
N TYR A 188 29.73 -13.75 8.32
CA TYR A 188 30.33 -14.58 9.37
C TYR A 188 31.49 -13.84 10.04
N PRO A 189 31.78 -14.10 11.32
CA PRO A 189 32.97 -13.54 11.96
C PRO A 189 34.24 -14.03 11.28
N GLU A 190 35.31 -13.25 11.38
CA GLU A 190 36.64 -13.72 10.95
C GLU A 190 37.02 -15.00 11.73
N GLU A 191 37.54 -15.99 11.01
CA GLU A 191 37.98 -17.25 11.61
C GLU A 191 39.06 -17.00 12.68
N GLY A 192 38.87 -17.59 13.87
CA GLY A 192 39.82 -17.44 14.96
C GLY A 192 39.37 -18.07 16.26
N THR A 193 40.18 -17.91 17.31
CA THR A 193 39.83 -18.30 18.67
C THR A 193 39.74 -17.08 19.58
N ASP A 194 38.77 -17.07 20.49
CA ASP A 194 38.64 -16.07 21.52
C ASP A 194 39.78 -16.16 22.57
N SER A 195 39.75 -15.25 23.55
CA SER A 195 40.73 -15.22 24.63
C SER A 195 40.73 -16.45 25.55
N HIS A 196 39.73 -17.34 25.43
CA HIS A 196 39.59 -18.57 26.18
C HIS A 196 39.89 -19.83 25.33
N GLY A 197 40.28 -19.65 24.07
CA GLY A 197 40.61 -20.74 23.15
C GLY A 197 39.39 -21.40 22.50
N HIS A 198 38.21 -20.79 22.56
CA HIS A 198 37.01 -21.23 21.85
C HIS A 198 36.94 -20.60 20.46
N GLU A 199 36.41 -21.33 19.47
CA GLU A 199 36.18 -20.80 18.13
C GLU A 199 35.25 -19.59 18.16
N VAL A 200 35.62 -18.52 17.44
CA VAL A 200 34.80 -17.32 17.32
C VAL A 200 33.61 -17.63 16.44
N VAL A 201 32.42 -17.65 17.04
CA VAL A 201 31.15 -17.89 16.34
C VAL A 201 30.22 -16.70 16.50
N GLY A 202 29.47 -16.40 15.44
CA GLY A 202 28.51 -15.31 15.45
C GLY A 202 27.29 -15.61 16.33
N PRO A 203 26.70 -14.60 16.98
CA PRO A 203 25.63 -14.80 17.95
C PRO A 203 24.30 -15.28 17.32
N ILE A 204 24.10 -15.11 16.01
CA ILE A 204 22.82 -15.38 15.34
C ILE A 204 23.01 -16.53 14.35
N HIS A 205 22.73 -17.77 14.77
CA HIS A 205 22.97 -18.97 13.95
C HIS A 205 24.39 -19.04 13.37
N GLY A 206 25.40 -18.55 14.10
CA GLY A 206 26.80 -18.48 13.64
C GLY A 206 27.16 -17.22 12.86
N LYS A 207 26.19 -16.36 12.52
CA LYS A 207 26.39 -15.12 11.74
C LYS A 207 26.67 -13.91 12.64
N ASN A 208 27.33 -12.91 12.07
CA ASN A 208 27.57 -11.62 12.72
C ASN A 208 26.26 -10.90 13.03
N LYS A 209 26.31 -10.03 14.04
CA LYS A 209 25.21 -9.10 14.35
C LYS A 209 25.07 -8.04 13.25
N ASP A 210 26.19 -7.55 12.74
CA ASP A 210 26.26 -6.52 11.69
C ASP A 210 26.41 -7.17 10.30
N ASN A 211 25.58 -8.19 10.05
CA ASN A 211 25.53 -8.90 8.78
C ASN A 211 24.69 -8.10 7.78
N TYR A 212 25.25 -7.74 6.63
CA TYR A 212 24.59 -7.02 5.54
C TYR A 212 24.43 -7.85 4.26
N SER A 213 24.69 -9.16 4.29
CA SER A 213 24.71 -10.02 3.10
C SER A 213 23.38 -10.16 2.36
N TYR A 214 22.27 -9.71 2.98
CA TYR A 214 20.93 -9.70 2.39
C TYR A 214 20.59 -8.39 1.65
N LEU A 215 21.44 -7.36 1.77
CA LEU A 215 21.31 -6.11 1.03
C LEU A 215 21.84 -6.30 -0.39
N ASN A 216 21.19 -5.63 -1.34
CA ASN A 216 21.63 -5.58 -2.72
C ASN A 216 22.32 -4.25 -2.99
N PHE A 217 23.43 -4.30 -3.71
CA PHE A 217 24.21 -3.13 -4.09
C PHE A 217 24.31 -3.05 -5.60
N ASN A 218 24.08 -1.86 -6.14
CA ASN A 218 23.98 -1.66 -7.57
C ASN A 218 24.99 -0.59 -8.05
N LYS A 219 25.33 -0.64 -9.34
CA LYS A 219 26.22 0.32 -10.00
C LYS A 219 25.57 1.70 -10.10
N ILE A 220 24.27 1.73 -10.42
CA ILE A 220 23.46 2.95 -10.44
C ILE A 220 22.60 2.96 -9.19
N GLU A 221 22.96 3.84 -8.26
CA GLU A 221 22.21 4.07 -7.03
C GLU A 221 21.87 5.55 -6.88
N THR A 222 20.67 5.82 -6.36
CA THR A 222 20.25 7.14 -5.91
C THR A 222 20.09 7.07 -4.40
N VAL A 223 21.01 7.72 -3.68
CA VAL A 223 21.03 7.76 -2.21
C VAL A 223 20.44 9.07 -1.74
N GLY A 224 19.41 9.00 -0.91
CA GLY A 224 18.84 10.17 -0.27
C GLY A 224 19.75 10.71 0.83
N SER A 225 19.76 12.03 0.99
CA SER A 225 20.43 12.70 2.10
C SER A 225 19.46 13.58 2.88
N THR A 226 19.87 14.10 4.03
CA THR A 226 19.01 14.99 4.81
C THR A 226 18.67 16.29 4.08
N GLU A 227 19.47 16.65 3.07
CA GLU A 227 19.26 17.86 2.28
C GLU A 227 18.70 17.58 0.88
N GLU A 228 18.60 16.31 0.47
CA GLU A 228 18.14 15.92 -0.87
C GLU A 228 17.23 14.71 -0.79
N ILE A 229 15.97 14.90 -1.20
CA ILE A 229 15.00 13.82 -1.33
C ILE A 229 15.44 12.90 -2.48
N PRO A 230 15.56 11.58 -2.25
CA PRO A 230 15.90 10.67 -3.33
C PRO A 230 14.74 10.55 -4.32
N VAL A 231 15.05 10.74 -5.60
CA VAL A 231 14.10 10.60 -6.72
C VAL A 231 14.37 9.28 -7.44
N LEU A 232 13.42 8.35 -7.34
CA LEU A 232 13.39 7.09 -8.09
C LEU A 232 12.75 7.34 -9.46
N VAL A 233 13.47 7.08 -10.55
CA VAL A 233 12.95 7.24 -11.91
C VAL A 233 12.53 5.88 -12.47
N LEU A 234 11.32 5.77 -13.01
CA LEU A 234 10.81 4.54 -13.63
C LEU A 234 10.09 4.80 -14.96
N PRO A 235 10.11 3.84 -15.90
CA PRO A 235 9.38 3.95 -17.15
C PRO A 235 7.87 3.72 -16.95
N SER A 236 7.04 4.48 -17.65
CA SER A 236 5.60 4.21 -17.80
C SER A 236 5.37 2.94 -18.63
N ASN A 237 4.18 2.34 -18.50
CA ASN A 237 3.74 1.19 -19.34
C ASN A 237 4.72 0.01 -19.37
N THR A 238 5.43 -0.23 -18.26
CA THR A 238 6.48 -1.25 -18.15
C THR A 238 6.31 -2.05 -16.86
N PRO A 239 6.37 -3.39 -16.90
CA PRO A 239 6.36 -4.21 -15.69
C PRO A 239 7.58 -3.96 -14.80
N ILE A 240 7.35 -3.68 -13.52
CA ILE A 240 8.41 -3.33 -12.56
C ILE A 240 8.34 -4.24 -11.33
N GLU A 241 9.48 -4.76 -10.89
CA GLU A 241 9.67 -5.42 -9.60
C GLU A 241 10.38 -4.48 -8.62
N PHE A 242 9.86 -4.42 -7.38
CA PHE A 242 10.51 -3.77 -6.26
C PHE A 242 11.01 -4.83 -5.29
N ASN A 243 12.31 -4.81 -4.99
CA ASN A 243 12.97 -5.78 -4.13
C ASN A 243 13.47 -5.11 -2.84
N LEU A 244 12.71 -5.25 -1.75
CA LEU A 244 12.83 -4.37 -0.60
C LEU A 244 13.73 -4.93 0.52
N ALA A 245 14.62 -4.13 1.09
CA ALA A 245 15.32 -4.48 2.32
C ALA A 245 15.50 -3.25 3.20
N SER A 246 15.73 -3.46 4.49
CA SER A 246 16.17 -2.40 5.39
C SER A 246 17.52 -2.74 5.98
N ALA A 247 18.43 -1.78 6.05
CA ALA A 247 19.74 -1.96 6.66
C ALA A 247 19.72 -1.98 8.19
N ASP A 248 18.62 -1.53 8.83
CA ASP A 248 18.58 -1.28 10.27
C ASP A 248 17.27 -1.68 10.97
N VAL A 249 16.23 -0.84 10.89
CA VAL A 249 14.93 -1.02 11.54
C VAL A 249 13.85 -1.29 10.50
N VAL A 250 12.66 -1.69 10.92
CA VAL A 250 11.56 -1.84 9.96
C VAL A 250 11.12 -0.47 9.46
N HIS A 251 10.96 -0.32 8.14
CA HIS A 251 10.30 0.82 7.50
C HIS A 251 9.13 0.29 6.65
N SER A 252 8.44 1.16 5.92
CA SER A 252 7.42 0.72 4.98
C SER A 252 7.44 1.56 3.72
N PHE A 253 7.64 0.89 2.59
CA PHE A 253 7.67 1.52 1.28
C PHE A 253 6.23 1.72 0.80
N TRP A 254 5.80 2.98 0.77
CA TRP A 254 4.43 3.33 0.41
C TRP A 254 4.38 4.51 -0.56
N ILE A 255 3.85 4.24 -1.75
CA ILE A 255 3.45 5.27 -2.72
C ILE A 255 1.92 5.32 -2.67
N PRO A 256 1.29 6.41 -2.19
CA PRO A 256 -0.16 6.49 -2.02
C PRO A 256 -0.94 6.13 -3.28
N GLU A 257 -0.48 6.54 -4.46
CA GLU A 257 -1.11 6.29 -5.76
C GLU A 257 -1.02 4.83 -6.20
N PHE A 258 -0.15 4.01 -5.60
CA PHE A 258 -0.16 2.55 -5.79
C PHE A 258 -1.26 1.86 -4.96
N LEU A 259 -1.86 2.57 -3.98
CA LEU A 259 -2.77 2.01 -2.98
C LEU A 259 -2.23 0.76 -2.26
N PHE A 260 -0.92 0.51 -2.36
CA PHE A 260 -0.21 -0.66 -1.86
C PHE A 260 0.99 -0.21 -1.05
N LYS A 261 1.27 -0.91 0.04
CA LYS A 261 2.51 -0.77 0.79
C LYS A 261 3.10 -2.14 1.08
N ARG A 262 4.41 -2.18 1.21
CA ARG A 262 5.12 -3.35 1.73
C ARG A 262 6.17 -2.88 2.72
N ASP A 263 6.18 -3.51 3.88
CA ASP A 263 7.12 -3.19 4.94
C ASP A 263 8.51 -3.71 4.56
N THR A 264 9.54 -2.90 4.81
CA THR A 264 10.94 -3.25 4.51
C THR A 264 11.59 -3.76 5.79
N PHE A 265 11.92 -5.06 5.81
CA PHE A 265 12.49 -5.72 6.98
C PHE A 265 14.01 -5.85 6.84
N PRO A 266 14.76 -5.73 7.95
CA PRO A 266 16.10 -6.29 8.06
C PRO A 266 16.01 -7.82 7.97
N HIS A 267 16.92 -8.48 7.26
CA HIS A 267 16.93 -9.94 7.06
C HIS A 267 15.56 -10.53 6.65
N PRO A 268 14.93 -10.03 5.56
CA PRO A 268 13.55 -10.40 5.22
C PRO A 268 13.37 -11.92 5.02
N ASP A 269 14.34 -12.60 4.40
CA ASP A 269 14.28 -14.04 4.16
C ASP A 269 14.31 -14.86 5.45
N ALA A 270 15.13 -14.44 6.41
CA ALA A 270 15.18 -15.07 7.74
C ALA A 270 13.87 -14.87 8.52
N ASN A 271 13.17 -13.78 8.24
CA ASN A 271 11.89 -13.41 8.85
C ASN A 271 10.68 -13.95 8.09
N GLN A 272 10.88 -14.75 7.03
CA GLN A 272 9.81 -15.26 6.17
C GLN A 272 8.93 -14.14 5.57
N SER A 273 9.52 -12.97 5.37
CA SER A 273 8.86 -11.84 4.73
C SER A 273 9.08 -11.92 3.22
N GLU A 274 8.01 -11.99 2.43
CA GLU A 274 8.13 -11.74 0.99
C GLU A 274 8.43 -10.24 0.80
N ARG A 275 9.68 -9.95 0.44
CA ARG A 275 10.18 -8.59 0.27
C ARG A 275 9.85 -7.99 -1.09
N ARG A 276 9.48 -8.83 -2.06
CA ARG A 276 9.20 -8.39 -3.43
C ARG A 276 7.72 -8.10 -3.62
N PHE A 277 7.46 -7.14 -4.50
CA PHE A 277 6.17 -7.01 -5.15
C PHE A 277 6.39 -6.46 -6.55
N GLN A 278 5.44 -6.74 -7.43
CA GLN A 278 5.50 -6.34 -8.83
C GLN A 278 4.28 -5.50 -9.17
N VAL A 279 4.46 -4.48 -10.02
CA VAL A 279 3.39 -3.73 -10.67
C VAL A 279 3.41 -4.04 -12.16
N GLU A 280 2.24 -4.24 -12.76
CA GLU A 280 2.13 -4.61 -14.18
C GLU A 280 2.53 -3.45 -15.09
N GLU A 281 2.11 -2.25 -14.74
CA GLU A 281 2.49 -1.02 -15.40
C GLU A 281 2.17 0.19 -14.51
N ILE A 282 2.78 1.32 -14.82
CA ILE A 282 2.39 2.62 -14.31
C ILE A 282 1.83 3.43 -15.48
N SER A 283 0.52 3.67 -15.49
CA SER A 283 -0.21 4.21 -16.63
C SER A 283 -0.12 5.74 -16.76
N GLU A 284 0.29 6.43 -15.69
CA GLU A 284 0.36 7.88 -15.62
C GLU A 284 1.81 8.33 -15.45
N GLU A 285 2.31 9.15 -16.39
CA GLU A 285 3.59 9.86 -16.25
C GLU A 285 3.44 11.06 -15.31
N GLY A 286 4.50 11.37 -14.56
CA GLY A 286 4.50 12.46 -13.60
C GLY A 286 5.34 12.17 -12.37
N ALA A 287 5.15 12.99 -11.34
CA ALA A 287 5.84 12.86 -10.06
C ALA A 287 4.84 12.47 -8.97
N PHE A 288 5.19 11.49 -8.15
CA PHE A 288 4.35 10.93 -7.09
C PHE A 288 5.13 10.84 -5.78
N VAL A 289 4.50 11.22 -4.68
CA VAL A 289 5.17 11.23 -3.38
C VAL A 289 5.27 9.81 -2.82
N GLY A 290 6.46 9.45 -2.37
CA GLY A 290 6.71 8.26 -1.56
C GLY A 290 6.83 8.61 -0.09
N ARG A 291 6.32 7.75 0.79
CA ARG A 291 6.34 7.94 2.25
C ARG A 291 6.80 6.69 2.97
N CYS A 292 7.47 6.88 4.10
CA CYS A 292 7.65 5.83 5.10
C CYS A 292 6.36 5.65 5.90
N ALA A 293 5.86 4.41 5.98
CA ALA A 293 4.57 4.08 6.62
C ALA A 293 4.66 3.10 7.81
N GLU A 294 5.87 2.88 8.36
CA GLU A 294 6.10 2.12 9.59
C GLU A 294 7.09 2.89 10.49
N MET A 295 6.84 2.90 11.81
CA MET A 295 7.55 3.80 12.73
C MET A 295 9.04 3.42 12.86
N CYS A 296 9.94 4.25 12.31
CA CYS A 296 11.39 3.98 12.24
C CYS A 296 12.26 4.88 13.15
N GLY A 297 11.63 5.75 13.95
CA GLY A 297 12.32 6.59 14.94
C GLY A 297 11.97 8.08 14.84
N THR A 298 12.85 8.93 15.36
CA THR A 298 12.60 10.38 15.54
C THR A 298 12.31 11.10 14.23
N TYR A 299 13.01 10.75 13.15
CA TYR A 299 12.89 11.39 11.84
C TYR A 299 11.98 10.62 10.87
N HIS A 300 11.08 9.78 11.39
CA HIS A 300 10.17 8.95 10.59
C HIS A 300 9.37 9.75 9.54
N ALA A 301 8.83 10.91 9.91
CA ALA A 301 8.06 11.76 9.01
C ALA A 301 8.90 12.46 7.92
N MET A 302 10.23 12.43 8.03
CA MET A 302 11.15 13.07 7.08
C MET A 302 11.64 12.10 6.01
N MET A 303 11.27 10.82 6.09
CA MET A 303 11.65 9.78 5.12
C MET A 303 10.74 9.76 3.89
N ASN A 304 10.53 10.92 3.28
CA ASN A 304 9.87 11.00 1.99
C ASN A 304 10.86 10.65 0.87
N PHE A 305 10.34 10.12 -0.22
CA PHE A 305 11.03 9.96 -1.49
C PHE A 305 10.08 10.42 -2.60
N GLU A 306 10.58 10.51 -3.83
CA GLU A 306 9.71 10.78 -4.99
C GLU A 306 9.86 9.67 -6.02
N LEU A 307 8.74 9.19 -6.54
CA LEU A 307 8.69 8.41 -7.76
C LEU A 307 8.48 9.35 -8.94
N ARG A 308 9.41 9.37 -9.89
CA ARG A 308 9.27 10.06 -11.17
C ARG A 308 9.02 9.04 -12.27
N VAL A 309 7.82 9.05 -12.83
CA VAL A 309 7.42 8.19 -13.94
C VAL A 309 7.60 8.95 -15.23
N VAL A 310 8.45 8.44 -16.11
CA VAL A 310 8.78 9.04 -17.40
C VAL A 310 8.49 8.07 -18.54
N SER A 311 8.46 8.55 -19.78
CA SER A 311 8.34 7.66 -20.93
C SER A 311 9.52 6.67 -21.01
N PRO A 312 9.33 5.45 -21.56
CA PRO A 312 10.42 4.47 -21.71
C PRO A 312 11.67 5.04 -22.42
N GLU A 313 11.47 5.93 -23.39
CA GLU A 313 12.56 6.60 -24.10
C GLU A 313 13.37 7.55 -23.19
N LYS A 314 12.68 8.34 -22.35
CA LYS A 314 13.36 9.18 -21.35
C LYS A 314 14.08 8.31 -20.31
N PHE A 315 13.46 7.21 -19.87
CA PHE A 315 14.09 6.29 -18.93
C PHE A 315 15.38 5.68 -19.50
N ARG A 316 15.37 5.25 -20.77
CA ARG A 316 16.55 4.77 -21.48
C ARG A 316 17.67 5.81 -21.48
N GLN A 317 17.36 7.06 -21.85
CA GLN A 317 18.32 8.16 -21.85
C GLN A 317 18.87 8.46 -20.44
N TYR A 318 18.02 8.35 -19.41
CA TYR A 318 18.41 8.52 -18.01
C TYR A 318 19.43 7.46 -17.59
N ILE A 319 19.17 6.18 -17.85
CA ILE A 319 20.07 5.09 -17.51
C ILE A 319 21.39 5.21 -18.29
N GLU A 320 21.34 5.45 -19.61
CA GLU A 320 22.54 5.64 -20.44
C GLU A 320 23.42 6.79 -19.93
N TYR A 321 22.81 7.90 -19.49
CA TYR A 321 23.55 9.01 -18.91
C TYR A 321 24.18 8.64 -17.56
N ARG A 322 23.45 7.95 -16.68
CA ARG A 322 23.93 7.50 -15.37
C ARG A 322 25.07 6.47 -15.50
N GLU A 323 25.02 5.59 -16.49
CA GLU A 323 26.12 4.66 -16.79
C GLU A 323 27.37 5.39 -17.30
N ALA A 324 27.19 6.36 -18.20
CA ALA A 324 28.30 7.13 -18.75
C ALA A 324 28.94 8.08 -17.73
N ASN A 325 28.19 8.51 -16.71
CA ASN A 325 28.59 9.49 -15.72
C ASN A 325 28.30 8.98 -14.29
N PRO A 326 29.01 7.95 -13.81
CA PRO A 326 28.71 7.31 -12.51
C PRO A 326 28.85 8.26 -11.31
N GLU A 327 29.71 9.28 -11.41
CA GLU A 327 29.93 10.28 -10.36
C GLU A 327 28.97 11.48 -10.45
N ALA A 328 28.18 11.58 -11.52
CA ALA A 328 27.24 12.68 -11.67
C ALA A 328 26.06 12.53 -10.70
N PRO A 329 25.60 13.62 -10.06
CA PRO A 329 24.44 13.56 -9.20
C PRO A 329 23.17 13.25 -10.00
N ASN A 330 22.16 12.72 -9.31
CA ASN A 330 20.88 12.37 -9.93
C ASN A 330 20.19 13.58 -10.58
N SER A 331 20.42 14.78 -10.05
CA SER A 331 19.89 16.04 -10.57
C SER A 331 20.36 16.36 -12.00
N GLU A 332 21.63 16.08 -12.34
CA GLU A 332 22.14 16.28 -13.70
C GLU A 332 21.51 15.27 -14.68
N ALA A 333 21.30 14.02 -14.24
CA ALA A 333 20.63 13.00 -15.05
C ALA A 333 19.16 13.33 -15.33
N LEU A 334 18.44 13.88 -14.34
CA LEU A 334 17.07 14.36 -14.52
C LEU A 334 17.00 15.54 -15.49
N GLN A 335 17.92 16.51 -15.38
CA GLN A 335 18.00 17.63 -16.33
C GLN A 335 18.28 17.16 -17.76
N GLN A 336 19.11 16.15 -17.94
CA GLN A 336 19.45 15.61 -19.26
C GLN A 336 18.22 15.07 -20.00
N ILE A 337 17.24 14.55 -19.29
CA ILE A 337 15.97 14.05 -19.86
C ILE A 337 14.85 15.11 -19.86
N GLY A 338 15.19 16.35 -19.52
CA GLY A 338 14.25 17.48 -19.47
C GLY A 338 13.27 17.44 -18.30
N GLU A 339 13.64 16.78 -17.19
CA GLU A 339 12.89 16.78 -15.93
C GLU A 339 13.51 17.77 -14.93
N GLU A 340 12.74 18.18 -13.93
CA GLU A 340 13.24 18.97 -12.81
C GLU A 340 14.32 18.20 -12.01
N PRO A 341 15.43 18.87 -11.61
CA PRO A 341 16.60 18.21 -11.00
C PRO A 341 16.33 17.62 -9.60
N TYR A 342 15.36 18.16 -8.87
CA TYR A 342 15.03 17.71 -7.51
C TYR A 342 13.54 17.36 -7.41
N ALA A 343 13.15 16.72 -6.30
CA ALA A 343 11.77 16.39 -6.01
C ALA A 343 10.85 17.63 -6.11
N VAL A 344 9.67 17.44 -6.71
CA VAL A 344 8.67 18.49 -6.97
C VAL A 344 7.38 18.29 -6.17
N THR A 345 7.17 17.09 -5.63
CA THR A 345 5.98 16.72 -4.82
C THR A 345 6.22 16.80 -3.32
N THR A 346 7.49 16.89 -2.92
CA THR A 346 7.95 16.99 -1.54
C THR A 346 9.29 17.73 -1.52
N HIS A 347 9.66 18.24 -0.35
CA HIS A 347 10.93 18.94 -0.16
C HIS A 347 11.67 18.37 1.05
N PRO A 348 13.00 18.51 1.11
CA PRO A 348 13.76 18.25 2.32
C PRO A 348 13.24 19.15 3.46
N PHE A 349 13.02 18.56 4.63
CA PHE A 349 12.66 19.31 5.82
C PHE A 349 13.89 20.06 6.36
N GLU A 350 13.68 21.27 6.88
CA GLU A 350 14.73 21.94 7.62
C GLU A 350 15.16 21.12 8.83
N THR A 351 16.45 20.82 8.92
CA THR A 351 17.02 19.96 9.94
C THR A 351 17.23 20.68 11.27
N ASP A 352 17.19 22.02 11.26
CA ASP A 352 17.28 22.81 12.47
C ASP A 352 16.00 22.67 13.30
N ARG A 353 16.18 22.25 14.55
CA ARG A 353 15.11 22.14 15.54
C ARG A 353 14.44 23.49 15.83
N ALA A 354 15.12 24.61 15.59
CA ALA A 354 14.53 25.94 15.72
C ALA A 354 13.76 26.39 14.47
N GLY A 355 14.25 26.08 13.27
CA GLY A 355 13.60 26.42 11.97
C GLY A 355 12.22 25.79 11.79
N THR A 356 12.01 24.58 12.32
CA THR A 356 10.68 23.92 12.31
C THR A 356 9.59 24.62 13.13
N ARG A 357 9.91 25.68 13.89
CA ARG A 357 8.93 26.46 14.67
C ARG A 357 8.28 27.58 13.87
N THR A 358 8.85 27.96 12.74
CA THR A 358 8.32 28.95 11.81
C THR A 358 7.61 28.27 10.64
N ASP A 359 6.76 29.01 9.92
CA ASP A 359 6.02 28.46 8.77
C ASP A 359 6.94 28.14 7.57
N ASP A 360 8.18 28.66 7.55
CA ASP A 360 9.24 28.30 6.60
C ASP A 360 10.06 27.12 7.14
N ASN A 361 9.59 25.89 6.93
CA ASN A 361 10.21 24.67 7.48
C ASN A 361 10.76 23.71 6.41
N TYR A 362 10.90 24.18 5.17
CA TYR A 362 11.46 23.41 4.06
C TYR A 362 12.25 24.32 3.12
N GLN A 363 13.17 23.72 2.35
CA GLN A 363 13.91 24.40 1.28
C GLN A 363 13.53 23.79 -0.07
N ASP A 364 12.97 24.61 -0.96
CA ASP A 364 12.75 24.21 -2.35
C ASP A 364 14.05 24.37 -3.14
N ARG A 365 14.62 23.25 -3.59
CA ARG A 365 15.86 23.23 -4.36
C ARG A 365 15.65 23.55 -5.85
N ASN A 366 14.42 23.60 -6.33
CA ASN A 366 14.09 23.97 -7.70
C ASN A 366 13.78 25.48 -7.86
N ALA A 367 13.69 26.24 -6.76
CA ALA A 367 13.23 27.64 -6.73
C ALA A 367 14.29 28.69 -7.11
#